data_AF-H3G693-F1
#
_entry.id   AF-H3G693-F1
#
_cell.length_a   1.000
_cell.length_b   1.000
_cell.length_c   1.000
_cell.angle_alpha   90.00
_cell.angle_beta   90.00
_cell.angle_gamma   90.00
#
_symmetry.space_group_name_H-M   'P 1'
#
loop_
_entity.id
_entity.type
_entity.pdbx_description
1 polymer ?
#
loop_
_entity_poly.entity_id
_entity_poly.type
_entity_poly.pdbx_seq_one_letter_code
_entity_poly.pdbx_strand_id
1 'polypeptide(L)'
;VFGDIHGQFYDLMQLVDAAGVAELADRDVQLVFLGDYVDRGAFSCEVMLYLLLLKIRFSDKVVLLRGNHECESISSFYGFRSECRVKYGISVYYHFLSCFQAMPVAAILSTSRGRIMCVHGGISPELKTIEDIQKIDRRREVPTTGILCDLLWSDPQTPHGVQVDAEVGTRASWEPNQARGCSYYFNAAAMFEFLADNQLLSLLRAHEYEDEGYMFHFSSEEFQKLDKRRDKSMPPLITVFSAPNYCDSYAN
;
A
#
# COMPACT_ATOMS: atom_id res chain seq x y z
N VAL A 1 6.18 -6.12 6.95
CA VAL A 1 5.52 -5.33 5.89
C VAL A 1 5.35 -3.93 6.47
N PHE A 2 5.70 -2.90 5.71
CA PHE A 2 5.65 -1.50 6.13
C PHE A 2 4.67 -0.74 5.25
N GLY A 3 3.84 0.08 5.86
CA GLY A 3 2.90 0.98 5.18
C GLY A 3 3.57 2.29 4.76
N ASP A 4 2.78 3.36 4.75
CA ASP A 4 3.19 4.70 4.36
C ASP A 4 4.31 5.24 5.27
N ILE A 5 5.24 6.00 4.69
CA ILE A 5 6.40 6.61 5.39
C ILE A 5 6.40 8.14 5.26
N HIS A 6 5.94 8.69 4.13
CA HIS A 6 5.70 10.11 3.91
C HIS A 6 6.85 11.04 4.38
N GLY A 7 8.08 10.75 3.95
CA GLY A 7 9.23 11.60 4.24
C GLY A 7 9.61 11.73 5.72
N GLN A 8 9.13 10.84 6.58
CA GLN A 8 9.48 10.77 8.01
C GLN A 8 10.76 9.92 8.22
N PHE A 9 11.91 10.46 7.79
CA PHE A 9 13.18 9.72 7.81
C PHE A 9 13.61 9.22 9.20
N TYR A 10 13.43 10.03 10.24
CA TYR A 10 13.85 9.65 11.59
C TYR A 10 12.98 8.52 12.17
N ASP A 11 11.67 8.53 11.88
CA ASP A 11 10.77 7.45 12.27
C ASP A 11 11.05 6.17 11.48
N LEU A 12 11.39 6.30 10.18
CA LEU A 12 11.89 5.18 9.40
C LEU A 12 13.13 4.54 10.04
N MET A 13 14.08 5.32 10.57
CA MET A 13 15.25 4.76 11.25
C MET A 13 14.85 3.95 12.50
N GLN A 14 13.86 4.42 13.26
CA GLN A 14 13.34 3.64 14.40
C GLN A 14 12.71 2.32 13.94
N LEU A 15 11.92 2.33 12.86
CA LEU A 15 11.32 1.13 12.28
C LEU A 15 12.37 0.15 11.75
N VAL A 16 13.42 0.66 11.11
CA VAL A 16 14.56 -0.11 10.60
C VAL A 16 15.30 -0.82 11.75
N ASP A 17 15.54 -0.11 12.85
CA ASP A 17 16.19 -0.68 14.03
C ASP A 17 15.30 -1.75 14.67
N ALA A 18 14.01 -1.46 14.88
CA ALA A 18 13.04 -2.40 15.43
C ALA A 18 12.87 -3.66 14.56
N ALA A 19 12.94 -3.51 13.24
CA ALA A 19 12.87 -4.63 12.30
C ALA A 19 14.16 -5.45 12.24
N GLY A 20 15.25 -4.99 12.87
CA GLY A 20 16.55 -5.66 12.88
C GLY A 20 17.20 -5.69 11.50
N VAL A 21 17.13 -4.59 10.75
CA VAL A 21 17.68 -4.51 9.37
C VAL A 21 19.19 -4.71 9.34
N ALA A 22 19.91 -4.36 10.42
CA ALA A 22 21.35 -4.61 10.55
C ALA A 22 21.70 -6.11 10.43
N GLU A 23 20.79 -6.99 10.84
CA GLU A 23 20.95 -8.45 10.81
C GLU A 23 20.26 -9.08 9.58
N LEU A 24 19.75 -8.27 8.65
CA LEU A 24 18.99 -8.75 7.50
C LEU A 24 19.80 -9.70 6.60
N ALA A 25 21.13 -9.54 6.55
CA ALA A 25 22.00 -10.42 5.78
C ALA A 25 21.86 -11.89 6.22
N ASP A 26 21.77 -12.13 7.53
CA ASP A 26 21.83 -13.45 8.14
C ASP A 26 20.43 -14.06 8.42
N ARG A 27 19.36 -13.28 8.21
CA ARG A 27 17.97 -13.71 8.45
C ARG A 27 17.26 -14.13 7.16
N ASP A 28 16.47 -15.19 7.23
CA ASP A 28 15.56 -15.59 6.15
C ASP A 28 14.24 -14.82 6.24
N VAL A 29 14.30 -13.50 6.00
CA VAL A 29 13.16 -12.60 6.03
C VAL A 29 13.22 -11.61 4.86
N GLN A 30 12.05 -11.22 4.38
CA GLN A 30 11.89 -10.18 3.36
C GLN A 30 11.20 -8.96 3.95
N LEU A 31 11.66 -7.78 3.56
CA LEU A 31 11.05 -6.50 3.89
C LEU A 31 10.24 -6.04 2.69
N VAL A 32 8.96 -5.78 2.90
CA VAL A 32 8.04 -5.33 1.85
C VAL A 32 7.49 -3.99 2.30
N PHE A 33 7.76 -2.96 1.52
CA PHE A 33 7.23 -1.62 1.70
C PHE A 33 6.13 -1.39 0.68
N LEU A 34 4.99 -0.87 1.15
CA LEU A 34 3.76 -0.79 0.36
C LEU A 34 3.61 0.52 -0.42
N GLY A 35 4.59 1.42 -0.40
CA GLY A 35 4.54 2.70 -1.13
C GLY A 35 4.48 3.92 -0.20
N ASP A 36 4.23 5.09 -0.80
CA ASP A 36 4.09 6.38 -0.12
C ASP A 36 5.31 6.73 0.75
N TYR A 37 6.45 6.78 0.07
CA TYR A 37 7.75 7.12 0.65
C TYR A 37 7.93 8.63 0.80
N VAL A 38 7.29 9.38 -0.09
CA VAL A 38 7.55 10.81 -0.30
C VAL A 38 6.35 11.68 0.06
N ASP A 39 6.59 12.99 -0.02
CA ASP A 39 5.67 14.07 0.31
C ASP A 39 5.31 14.15 1.80
N ARG A 40 4.64 15.26 2.18
CA ARG A 40 4.14 15.58 3.52
C ARG A 40 5.26 15.88 4.52
N GLY A 41 6.15 14.93 4.76
CA GLY A 41 7.37 15.11 5.55
C GLY A 41 8.49 15.81 4.78
N ALA A 42 9.46 16.36 5.50
CA ALA A 42 10.55 17.17 4.94
C ALA A 42 11.80 16.36 4.53
N PHE A 43 11.78 15.03 4.70
CA PHE A 43 12.94 14.16 4.49
C PHE A 43 12.66 13.03 3.48
N SER A 44 11.85 13.32 2.45
CA SER A 44 11.50 12.34 1.40
C SER A 44 12.72 11.90 0.60
N CYS A 45 13.67 12.79 0.33
CA CYS A 45 14.89 12.44 -0.38
C CYS A 45 15.74 11.44 0.42
N GLU A 46 15.89 11.66 1.72
CA GLU A 46 16.65 10.80 2.63
C GLU A 46 15.98 9.42 2.75
N VAL A 47 14.65 9.38 2.89
CA VAL A 47 13.86 8.13 2.85
C VAL A 47 14.15 7.37 1.56
N MET A 48 13.97 8.01 0.40
CA MET A 48 14.15 7.35 -0.89
C MET A 48 15.58 6.87 -1.12
N LEU A 49 16.59 7.70 -0.82
CA LEU A 49 17.99 7.33 -0.97
C LEU A 49 18.34 6.13 -0.09
N TYR A 50 17.89 6.13 1.17
CA TYR A 50 18.13 5.03 2.10
C TYR A 50 17.47 3.72 1.62
N LEU A 51 16.20 3.76 1.25
CA LEU A 51 15.47 2.58 0.76
C LEU A 51 16.05 2.03 -0.55
N LEU A 52 16.51 2.90 -1.46
CA LEU A 52 17.19 2.48 -2.67
C LEU A 52 18.54 1.83 -2.38
N LEU A 53 19.31 2.34 -1.40
CA LEU A 53 20.55 1.70 -0.96
C LEU A 53 20.28 0.33 -0.34
N LEU A 54 19.24 0.19 0.48
CA LEU A 54 18.81 -1.12 0.97
C LEU A 54 18.41 -2.06 -0.17
N LYS A 55 17.66 -1.57 -1.17
CA LYS A 55 17.28 -2.36 -2.34
C LYS A 55 18.48 -2.81 -3.17
N ILE A 56 19.52 -1.98 -3.29
CA ILE A 56 20.76 -2.34 -3.96
C ILE A 56 21.52 -3.39 -3.15
N ARG A 57 21.62 -3.22 -1.82
CA ARG A 57 22.39 -4.10 -0.93
C ARG A 57 21.75 -5.47 -0.74
N PHE A 58 20.42 -5.52 -0.72
CA PHE A 58 19.60 -6.69 -0.38
C PHE A 58 18.49 -6.88 -1.43
N SER A 59 18.88 -6.97 -2.70
CA SER A 59 17.94 -6.96 -3.84
C SER A 59 16.91 -8.08 -3.84
N ASP A 60 17.21 -9.20 -3.22
CA ASP A 60 16.37 -10.39 -3.03
C ASP A 60 15.47 -10.32 -1.77
N LYS A 61 15.83 -9.47 -0.80
CA LYS A 61 15.11 -9.36 0.48
C LYS A 61 14.26 -8.10 0.60
N VAL A 62 14.58 -7.03 -0.13
CA VAL A 62 13.84 -5.75 -0.05
C VAL A 62 12.95 -5.58 -1.27
N VAL A 63 11.65 -5.39 -1.05
CA VAL A 63 10.65 -5.09 -2.07
C VAL A 63 10.07 -3.71 -1.78
N LEU A 64 10.13 -2.83 -2.77
CA LEU A 64 9.56 -1.48 -2.73
C LEU A 64 8.41 -1.44 -3.74
N LEU A 65 7.17 -1.40 -3.26
CA LEU A 65 6.00 -1.19 -4.12
C LEU A 65 5.79 0.30 -4.39
N ARG A 66 5.07 0.60 -5.47
CA ARG A 66 4.64 1.95 -5.79
C ARG A 66 3.41 2.31 -4.96
N GLY A 67 3.41 3.47 -4.31
CA GLY A 67 2.22 4.10 -3.75
C GLY A 67 1.65 5.17 -4.68
N ASN A 68 0.59 5.84 -4.25
CA ASN A 68 -0.03 6.89 -5.06
C ASN A 68 0.79 8.19 -5.08
N HIS A 69 1.65 8.41 -4.09
CA HIS A 69 2.57 9.56 -4.06
C HIS A 69 3.78 9.41 -5.00
N GLU A 70 4.12 8.19 -5.41
CA GLU A 70 5.19 7.91 -6.38
C GLU A 70 4.75 8.18 -7.84
N CYS A 71 4.22 9.37 -8.10
CA CYS A 71 3.86 9.85 -9.43
C CYS A 71 4.02 11.37 -9.55
N GLU A 72 4.15 11.89 -10.77
CA GLU A 72 4.42 13.31 -10.99
C GLU A 72 3.24 14.19 -10.55
N SER A 73 2.02 13.75 -10.86
CA SER A 73 0.79 14.51 -10.54
C SER A 73 0.63 14.82 -9.05
N ILE A 74 1.06 13.91 -8.17
CA ILE A 74 0.99 14.08 -6.71
C ILE A 74 2.27 14.72 -6.16
N SER A 75 3.43 14.17 -6.48
CA SER A 75 4.71 14.63 -5.91
C SER A 75 5.17 16.02 -6.36
N SER A 76 4.60 16.54 -7.45
CA SER A 76 4.79 17.93 -7.87
C SER A 76 4.00 18.94 -7.03
N PHE A 77 2.96 18.49 -6.32
CA PHE A 77 2.07 19.32 -5.50
C PHE A 77 2.39 19.25 -4.01
N TYR A 78 2.65 18.06 -3.46
CA TYR A 78 2.73 17.84 -2.00
C TYR A 78 4.13 17.96 -1.37
N GLY A 79 5.11 18.45 -2.13
CA GLY A 79 6.38 18.96 -1.60
C GLY A 79 7.63 18.28 -2.11
N PHE A 80 7.57 17.03 -2.59
CA PHE A 80 8.77 16.27 -2.96
C PHE A 80 9.56 16.91 -4.12
N ARG A 81 8.88 17.44 -5.14
CA ARG A 81 9.54 18.17 -6.24
C ARG A 81 10.33 19.38 -5.74
N SER A 82 9.74 20.13 -4.81
CA SER A 82 10.39 21.29 -4.20
C SER A 82 11.56 20.87 -3.33
N GLU A 83 11.41 19.80 -2.54
CA GLU A 83 12.48 19.23 -1.72
C GLU A 83 13.69 18.82 -2.57
N CYS A 84 13.46 18.06 -3.65
CA CYS A 84 14.51 17.66 -4.60
C CYS A 84 15.24 18.88 -5.16
N ARG A 85 14.49 19.89 -5.62
CA ARG A 85 15.04 21.12 -6.20
C ARG A 85 15.97 21.85 -5.21
N VAL A 86 15.58 21.93 -3.95
CA VAL A 86 16.33 22.65 -2.91
C VAL A 86 17.57 21.86 -2.47
N LYS A 87 17.43 20.55 -2.23
CA LYS A 87 18.51 19.74 -1.65
C LYS A 87 19.54 19.25 -2.67
N TYR A 88 19.10 18.85 -3.87
CA TYR A 88 19.96 18.17 -4.85
C TYR A 88 19.86 18.72 -6.29
N GLY A 89 18.90 19.59 -6.56
CA GLY A 89 18.60 20.11 -7.89
C GLY A 89 17.49 19.33 -8.59
N ILE A 90 16.81 20.00 -9.53
CA ILE A 90 15.59 19.47 -10.16
C ILE A 90 15.83 18.22 -11.03
N SER A 91 17.05 17.98 -11.50
CA SER A 91 17.37 16.76 -12.25
C SER A 91 17.13 15.50 -11.42
N VAL A 92 17.40 15.54 -10.12
CA VAL A 92 17.19 14.41 -9.20
C VAL A 92 15.71 14.03 -9.10
N TYR A 93 14.80 15.00 -9.14
CA TYR A 93 13.36 14.72 -9.18
C TYR A 93 12.97 13.87 -10.40
N TYR A 94 13.47 14.21 -11.60
CA TYR A 94 13.17 13.44 -12.81
C TYR A 94 13.80 12.03 -12.79
N HIS A 95 14.94 11.86 -12.12
CA HIS A 95 15.49 10.53 -11.86
C HIS A 95 14.60 9.72 -10.90
N PHE A 96 14.05 10.34 -9.86
CA PHE A 96 13.07 9.68 -8.98
C PHE A 96 11.79 9.32 -9.72
N LEU A 97 11.25 10.18 -10.58
CA LEU A 97 10.09 9.84 -11.42
C LEU A 97 10.36 8.61 -12.30
N SER A 98 11.54 8.52 -12.90
CA SER A 98 11.96 7.35 -13.68
C SER A 98 12.04 6.09 -12.80
N CYS A 99 12.50 6.23 -11.56
CA CYS A 99 12.53 5.14 -10.58
C CYS A 99 11.13 4.68 -10.18
N PHE A 100 10.22 5.62 -9.89
CA PHE A 100 8.84 5.34 -9.51
C PHE A 100 8.08 4.56 -10.59
N GLN A 101 8.26 4.93 -11.86
CA GLN A 101 7.66 4.21 -12.99
C GLN A 101 8.21 2.78 -13.14
N ALA A 102 9.40 2.48 -12.61
CA ALA A 102 9.95 1.12 -12.65
C ALA A 102 9.45 0.23 -11.50
N MET A 103 8.91 0.81 -10.42
CA MET A 103 8.49 0.08 -9.22
C MET A 103 7.36 -0.93 -9.54
N PRO A 104 7.36 -2.11 -8.90
CA PRO A 104 6.20 -3.01 -8.90
C PRO A 104 4.99 -2.36 -8.21
N VAL A 105 3.78 -2.78 -8.61
CA VAL A 105 2.51 -2.27 -8.03
C VAL A 105 1.82 -3.27 -7.12
N ALA A 106 2.32 -4.52 -7.09
CA ALA A 106 1.84 -5.57 -6.23
C ALA A 106 2.98 -6.56 -5.93
N ALA A 107 2.86 -7.31 -4.83
CA ALA A 107 3.67 -8.47 -4.53
C ALA A 107 2.79 -9.63 -4.04
N ILE A 108 3.21 -10.86 -4.29
CA ILE A 108 2.59 -12.07 -3.74
C ILE A 108 3.58 -12.72 -2.77
N LEU A 109 3.26 -12.72 -1.49
CA LEU A 109 4.06 -13.35 -0.44
C LEU A 109 3.61 -14.80 -0.27
N SER A 110 4.52 -15.74 -0.50
CA SER A 110 4.26 -17.15 -0.27
C SER A 110 4.68 -17.52 1.15
N THR A 111 3.71 -17.91 1.97
CA THR A 111 3.96 -18.40 3.34
C THR A 111 3.67 -19.89 3.42
N SER A 112 4.07 -20.53 4.52
CA SER A 112 3.72 -21.94 4.79
C SER A 112 2.21 -22.19 4.91
N ARG A 113 1.40 -21.14 5.10
CA ARG A 113 -0.05 -21.21 5.26
C ARG A 113 -0.83 -20.89 4.00
N GLY A 114 -0.24 -20.14 3.09
CA GLY A 114 -0.91 -19.64 1.90
C GLY A 114 -0.25 -18.39 1.34
N ARG A 115 -0.86 -17.85 0.28
CA ARG A 115 -0.37 -16.67 -0.42
C ARG A 115 -1.06 -15.42 0.10
N ILE A 116 -0.32 -14.35 0.32
CA ILE A 116 -0.83 -13.04 0.72
C ILE A 116 -0.51 -12.06 -0.40
N MET A 117 -1.50 -11.30 -0.84
CA MET A 117 -1.28 -10.22 -1.82
C MET A 117 -0.97 -8.91 -1.09
N CYS A 118 0.02 -8.18 -1.58
CA CYS A 118 0.41 -6.87 -1.06
C CYS A 118 0.25 -5.83 -2.16
N VAL A 119 -0.44 -4.75 -1.87
CA VAL A 119 -0.65 -3.58 -2.74
C VAL A 119 -0.64 -2.32 -1.88
N HIS A 120 -0.61 -1.14 -2.51
CA HIS A 120 -0.74 0.12 -1.77
C HIS A 120 -2.21 0.45 -1.47
N GLY A 121 -2.98 0.55 -2.54
CA GLY A 121 -4.42 0.80 -2.60
C GLY A 121 -5.21 -0.43 -2.18
N GLY A 122 -5.91 -1.04 -3.13
CA GLY A 122 -6.67 -2.25 -2.90
C GLY A 122 -6.93 -3.00 -4.19
N ILE A 123 -8.19 -3.30 -4.46
CA ILE A 123 -8.64 -4.07 -5.63
C ILE A 123 -9.40 -3.18 -6.63
N SER A 124 -9.60 -3.68 -7.84
CA SER A 124 -10.29 -2.97 -8.93
C SER A 124 -11.51 -3.76 -9.40
N PRO A 125 -12.60 -3.11 -9.85
CA PRO A 125 -13.70 -3.81 -10.52
C PRO A 125 -13.24 -4.58 -11.77
N GLU A 126 -12.16 -4.12 -12.41
CA GLU A 126 -11.55 -4.73 -13.60
C GLU A 126 -10.52 -5.83 -13.26
N LEU A 127 -10.09 -5.92 -11.99
CA LEU A 127 -9.12 -6.91 -11.53
C LEU A 127 -9.83 -8.19 -11.08
N LYS A 128 -9.84 -9.22 -11.93
CA LYS A 128 -10.45 -10.52 -11.60
C LYS A 128 -9.44 -11.51 -11.05
N THR A 129 -8.25 -11.53 -11.65
CA THR A 129 -7.18 -12.45 -11.31
C THR A 129 -5.88 -11.72 -11.01
N ILE A 130 -5.02 -12.31 -10.19
CA ILE A 130 -3.66 -11.77 -9.95
C ILE A 130 -2.84 -11.70 -11.24
N GLU A 131 -3.13 -12.56 -12.23
CA GLU A 131 -2.50 -12.55 -13.55
C GLU A 131 -2.85 -11.30 -14.37
N ASP A 132 -3.98 -10.63 -14.09
CA ASP A 132 -4.34 -9.38 -14.76
C ASP A 132 -3.35 -8.26 -14.43
N ILE A 133 -2.71 -8.31 -13.25
CA ILE A 133 -1.68 -7.34 -12.83
C ILE A 133 -0.46 -7.41 -13.76
N GLN A 134 -0.11 -8.61 -14.24
CA GLN A 134 1.04 -8.79 -15.15
C GLN A 134 0.81 -8.16 -16.54
N LYS A 135 -0.45 -7.88 -16.90
CA LYS A 135 -0.82 -7.27 -18.18
C LYS A 135 -0.74 -5.74 -18.15
N ILE A 136 -0.55 -5.14 -16.97
CA ILE A 136 -0.50 -3.69 -16.80
C ILE A 136 0.84 -3.15 -17.32
N ASP A 137 0.79 -2.16 -18.21
CA ASP A 137 1.94 -1.30 -18.46
C ASP A 137 2.10 -0.33 -17.28
N ARG A 138 2.94 -0.71 -16.31
CA ARG A 138 3.20 0.11 -15.12
C ARG A 138 4.26 1.21 -15.34
N ARG A 139 5.02 1.16 -16.44
CA ARG A 139 6.16 2.06 -16.71
C ARG A 139 5.72 3.38 -17.31
N ARG A 140 4.79 4.02 -16.62
CA ARG A 140 4.11 5.25 -17.05
C ARG A 140 3.64 6.04 -15.84
N GLU A 141 3.22 7.27 -16.11
CA GLU A 141 2.46 8.04 -15.14
C GLU A 141 1.14 7.34 -14.79
N VAL A 142 0.73 7.46 -13.53
CA VAL A 142 -0.49 6.83 -13.02
C VAL A 142 -1.70 7.50 -13.70
N PRO A 143 -2.54 6.73 -14.43
CA PRO A 143 -3.76 7.27 -15.02
C PRO A 143 -4.79 7.58 -13.92
N THR A 144 -5.84 8.33 -14.27
CA THR A 144 -6.95 8.63 -13.35
C THR A 144 -7.99 7.51 -13.24
N THR A 145 -7.90 6.48 -14.08
CA THR A 145 -8.81 5.30 -14.09
C THR A 145 -8.08 4.02 -14.47
N GLY A 146 -8.74 2.87 -14.27
CA GLY A 146 -8.26 1.54 -14.62
C GLY A 146 -7.40 0.89 -13.53
N ILE A 147 -7.02 -0.38 -13.73
CA ILE A 147 -6.40 -1.22 -12.70
C ILE A 147 -5.16 -0.57 -12.05
N LEU A 148 -4.31 0.12 -12.83
CA LEU A 148 -3.12 0.79 -12.27
C LEU A 148 -3.50 1.92 -11.30
N CYS A 149 -4.56 2.69 -11.60
CA CYS A 149 -5.09 3.69 -10.67
C CYS A 149 -5.62 2.99 -9.42
N ASP A 150 -6.46 1.98 -9.61
CA ASP A 150 -7.19 1.34 -8.52
C ASP A 150 -6.28 0.60 -7.53
N LEU A 151 -5.25 -0.10 -8.01
CA LEU A 151 -4.24 -0.73 -7.15
C LEU A 151 -3.50 0.26 -6.24
N LEU A 152 -3.53 1.55 -6.56
CA LEU A 152 -2.87 2.62 -5.81
C LEU A 152 -3.86 3.51 -5.04
N TRP A 153 -5.15 3.53 -5.40
CA TRP A 153 -6.10 4.54 -4.89
C TRP A 153 -7.40 3.98 -4.31
N SER A 154 -7.74 2.71 -4.54
CA SER A 154 -9.00 2.17 -4.04
C SER A 154 -8.98 2.00 -2.52
N ASP A 155 -10.11 2.20 -1.86
CA ASP A 155 -10.28 2.06 -0.42
C ASP A 155 -11.36 1.02 -0.07
N PRO A 156 -11.27 0.30 1.06
CA PRO A 156 -12.38 -0.51 1.54
C PRO A 156 -13.59 0.36 1.90
N GLN A 157 -14.79 -0.14 1.67
CA GLN A 157 -16.04 0.43 2.18
C GLN A 157 -16.20 0.06 3.66
N THR A 158 -15.23 0.42 4.48
CA THR A 158 -15.31 0.30 5.94
C THR A 158 -15.75 1.63 6.51
N PRO A 159 -16.85 1.69 7.27
CA PRO A 159 -17.12 2.83 8.11
C PRO A 159 -16.08 2.82 9.24
N HIS A 160 -15.16 3.79 9.29
CA HIS A 160 -14.37 4.01 10.50
C HIS A 160 -15.34 4.22 11.68
N GLY A 161 -15.39 3.27 12.60
CA GLY A 161 -16.13 3.39 13.85
C GLY A 161 -17.67 3.45 13.77
N VAL A 162 -18.30 3.20 12.62
CA VAL A 162 -19.77 3.19 12.53
C VAL A 162 -20.28 1.76 12.49
N GLN A 163 -20.88 1.31 13.59
CA GLN A 163 -21.88 0.25 13.56
C GLN A 163 -23.03 0.75 12.70
N VAL A 164 -23.11 0.31 11.45
CA VAL A 164 -24.32 0.50 10.67
C VAL A 164 -25.16 -0.73 10.90
N ASP A 165 -26.35 -0.54 11.47
CA ASP A 165 -27.46 -1.51 11.46
C ASP A 165 -27.95 -1.86 10.04
N ALA A 166 -27.15 -1.58 9.00
CA ALA A 166 -27.42 -1.90 7.63
C ALA A 166 -26.96 -3.34 7.34
N GLU A 167 -27.82 -4.11 6.66
CA GLU A 167 -27.48 -5.46 6.22
C GLU A 167 -26.17 -5.45 5.43
N VAL A 168 -25.25 -6.35 5.79
CA VAL A 168 -24.00 -6.52 5.07
C VAL A 168 -24.32 -6.89 3.61
N GLY A 169 -23.85 -6.05 2.68
CA GLY A 169 -24.02 -6.29 1.25
C GLY A 169 -23.47 -7.66 0.84
N THR A 170 -24.35 -8.55 0.38
CA THR A 170 -23.99 -9.94 0.03
C THR A 170 -23.40 -10.09 -1.38
N ARG A 171 -23.35 -8.99 -2.16
CA ARG A 171 -22.84 -8.94 -3.53
C ARG A 171 -21.71 -7.93 -3.62
N ALA A 172 -20.72 -8.22 -4.47
CA ALA A 172 -19.63 -7.29 -4.76
C ALA A 172 -20.21 -5.94 -5.23
N SER A 173 -19.80 -4.86 -4.58
CA SER A 173 -20.16 -3.48 -4.96
C SER A 173 -18.91 -2.61 -5.07
N TRP A 174 -19.00 -1.64 -5.97
CA TRP A 174 -17.94 -0.70 -6.32
C TRP A 174 -18.57 0.69 -6.41
N GLU A 175 -18.28 1.54 -5.43
CA GLU A 175 -18.82 2.91 -5.39
C GLU A 175 -17.70 3.90 -5.76
N PRO A 176 -17.99 5.00 -6.47
CA PRO A 176 -16.97 6.01 -6.74
C PRO A 176 -16.33 6.53 -5.44
N ASN A 177 -15.00 6.54 -5.36
CA ASN A 177 -14.31 7.01 -4.17
C ASN A 177 -14.26 8.55 -4.16
N GLN A 178 -15.24 9.14 -3.47
CA GLN A 178 -15.38 10.59 -3.38
C GLN A 178 -14.26 11.27 -2.59
N ALA A 179 -13.68 10.60 -1.59
CA ALA A 179 -12.59 11.17 -0.79
C ALA A 179 -11.30 11.32 -1.60
N ARG A 180 -11.03 10.36 -2.51
CA ARG A 180 -9.86 10.38 -3.39
C ARG A 180 -10.11 11.12 -4.71
N GLY A 181 -11.37 11.26 -5.12
CA GLY A 181 -11.76 11.89 -6.39
C GLY A 181 -11.44 11.05 -7.64
N CYS A 182 -10.98 9.82 -7.45
CA CYS A 182 -10.72 8.81 -8.48
C CYS A 182 -10.85 7.41 -7.84
N SER A 183 -10.83 6.35 -8.66
CA SER A 183 -10.98 4.97 -8.19
C SER A 183 -12.30 4.69 -7.42
N TYR A 184 -12.32 3.64 -6.60
CA TYR A 184 -13.52 3.06 -6.02
C TYR A 184 -13.37 2.72 -4.54
N TYR A 185 -14.50 2.78 -3.82
CA TYR A 185 -14.71 2.01 -2.60
C TYR A 185 -15.14 0.60 -2.96
N PHE A 186 -14.52 -0.42 -2.35
CA PHE A 186 -14.89 -1.82 -2.54
C PHE A 186 -15.42 -2.44 -1.23
N ASN A 187 -16.51 -3.20 -1.31
CA ASN A 187 -17.11 -3.80 -0.12
C ASN A 187 -16.50 -5.16 0.27
N ALA A 188 -16.93 -5.70 1.41
CA ALA A 188 -16.50 -6.99 1.92
C ALA A 188 -16.75 -8.14 0.94
N ALA A 189 -17.90 -8.16 0.26
CA ALA A 189 -18.23 -9.20 -0.71
C ALA A 189 -17.25 -9.22 -1.90
N ALA A 190 -16.88 -8.05 -2.42
CA ALA A 190 -15.86 -7.93 -3.47
C ALA A 190 -14.50 -8.46 -3.00
N MET A 191 -14.09 -8.14 -1.78
CA MET A 191 -12.85 -8.64 -1.18
C MET A 191 -12.87 -10.17 -1.01
N PHE A 192 -13.92 -10.74 -0.42
CA PHE A 192 -14.01 -12.19 -0.22
C PHE A 192 -14.08 -12.97 -1.53
N GLU A 193 -14.80 -12.47 -2.54
CA GLU A 193 -14.84 -13.04 -3.88
C GLU A 193 -13.43 -13.06 -4.49
N PHE A 194 -12.74 -11.91 -4.50
CA PHE A 194 -11.39 -11.82 -5.04
C PHE A 194 -10.40 -12.75 -4.34
N LEU A 195 -10.41 -12.82 -3.00
CA LEU A 195 -9.52 -13.68 -2.23
C LEU A 195 -9.80 -15.17 -2.50
N ALA A 196 -11.07 -15.57 -2.56
CA ALA A 196 -11.47 -16.95 -2.82
C ALA A 196 -11.07 -17.40 -4.23
N ASP A 197 -11.38 -16.58 -5.24
CA ASP A 197 -11.10 -16.89 -6.64
C ASP A 197 -9.60 -16.97 -6.92
N ASN A 198 -8.80 -16.15 -6.24
CA ASN A 198 -7.35 -16.13 -6.37
C ASN A 198 -6.62 -17.03 -5.36
N GLN A 199 -7.35 -17.79 -4.52
CA GLN A 199 -6.78 -18.67 -3.49
C GLN A 199 -5.76 -17.93 -2.60
N LEU A 200 -6.14 -16.74 -2.14
CA LEU A 200 -5.36 -15.89 -1.27
C LEU A 200 -5.82 -16.05 0.18
N LEU A 201 -4.85 -16.07 1.09
CA LEU A 201 -5.09 -16.06 2.53
C LEU A 201 -5.55 -14.68 2.99
N SER A 202 -4.97 -13.59 2.46
CA SER A 202 -5.27 -12.21 2.89
C SER A 202 -4.74 -11.23 1.85
N LEU A 203 -5.20 -9.97 1.94
CA LEU A 203 -4.61 -8.82 1.28
C LEU A 203 -4.06 -7.83 2.33
N LEU A 204 -2.80 -7.44 2.18
CA LEU A 204 -2.16 -6.39 2.95
C LEU A 204 -2.10 -5.11 2.12
N ARG A 205 -2.52 -3.99 2.71
CA ARG A 205 -2.54 -2.66 2.09
C ARG A 205 -2.00 -1.56 3.01
N ALA A 206 -1.89 -0.33 2.49
CA ALA A 206 -1.51 0.88 3.24
C ALA A 206 -2.46 2.06 2.95
N HIS A 207 -1.99 3.28 2.65
CA HIS A 207 -2.74 4.43 2.08
C HIS A 207 -3.79 5.14 2.96
N GLU A 208 -4.36 4.44 3.94
CA GLU A 208 -5.29 5.00 4.92
C GLU A 208 -4.58 5.16 6.26
N TYR A 209 -4.72 6.34 6.86
CA TYR A 209 -4.28 6.61 8.22
C TYR A 209 -4.96 5.65 9.19
N GLU A 210 -4.19 5.08 10.12
CA GLU A 210 -4.70 4.25 11.20
C GLU A 210 -4.09 4.69 12.53
N ASP A 211 -4.96 4.93 13.52
CA ASP A 211 -4.59 5.47 14.84
C ASP A 211 -3.62 4.54 15.59
N GLU A 212 -3.84 3.22 15.50
CA GLU A 212 -2.97 2.21 16.10
C GLU A 212 -1.88 1.73 15.12
N GLY A 213 -1.71 2.41 13.98
CA GLY A 213 -0.79 2.03 12.91
C GLY A 213 -1.24 0.81 12.08
N TYR A 214 -2.40 0.20 12.37
CA TYR A 214 -3.00 -0.85 11.54
C TYR A 214 -4.50 -0.99 11.78
N MET A 215 -5.21 -1.62 10.83
CA MET A 215 -6.61 -2.00 10.97
C MET A 215 -6.90 -3.36 10.33
N PHE A 216 -7.76 -4.14 11.00
CA PHE A 216 -8.31 -5.39 10.46
C PHE A 216 -9.72 -5.16 9.92
N HIS A 217 -9.86 -5.27 8.61
CA HIS A 217 -11.11 -5.04 7.91
C HIS A 217 -11.94 -6.33 7.83
N PHE A 218 -13.26 -6.17 7.71
CA PHE A 218 -14.22 -7.25 7.44
C PHE A 218 -14.08 -8.50 8.35
N SER A 219 -13.70 -8.29 9.61
CA SER A 219 -13.39 -9.38 10.54
C SER A 219 -14.52 -9.72 11.52
N SER A 220 -15.62 -8.94 11.54
CA SER A 220 -16.78 -9.20 12.40
C SER A 220 -17.53 -10.49 12.01
N GLU A 221 -18.33 -11.02 12.93
CA GLU A 221 -19.12 -12.25 12.71
C GLU A 221 -20.07 -12.14 11.50
N GLU A 222 -20.60 -10.95 11.23
CA GLU A 222 -21.49 -10.69 10.10
C GLU A 222 -20.77 -10.86 8.76
N PHE A 223 -19.55 -10.30 8.63
CA PHE A 223 -18.73 -10.44 7.44
C PHE A 223 -18.23 -11.87 7.24
N GLN A 224 -17.92 -12.59 8.32
CA GLN A 224 -17.46 -13.98 8.26
C GLN A 224 -18.45 -14.94 7.58
N LYS A 225 -19.75 -14.60 7.55
CA LYS A 225 -20.78 -15.34 6.81
C LYS A 225 -20.59 -15.28 5.29
N LEU A 226 -19.94 -14.24 4.78
CA LEU A 226 -19.60 -14.07 3.36
C LEU A 226 -18.27 -14.71 2.98
N ASP A 227 -17.43 -15.01 3.96
CA ASP A 227 -16.07 -15.49 3.73
C ASP A 227 -16.08 -16.92 3.18
N LYS A 228 -15.71 -17.05 1.90
CA LYS A 228 -15.60 -18.33 1.19
C LYS A 228 -14.16 -18.85 1.12
N ARG A 229 -13.19 -18.17 1.74
CA ARG A 229 -11.79 -18.61 1.76
C ARG A 229 -11.68 -19.96 2.47
N ARG A 230 -10.75 -20.78 1.97
CA ARG A 230 -10.45 -22.10 2.56
C ARG A 230 -9.79 -22.00 3.93
N ASP A 231 -8.88 -21.04 4.09
CA ASP A 231 -8.23 -20.72 5.35
C ASP A 231 -8.66 -19.30 5.77
N LYS A 232 -9.24 -19.20 6.97
CA LYS A 232 -9.79 -17.97 7.56
C LYS A 232 -8.98 -17.48 8.75
N SER A 233 -7.79 -18.02 8.94
CA SER A 233 -6.93 -17.74 10.09
C SER A 233 -6.29 -16.37 10.11
N MET A 234 -6.44 -15.60 9.03
CA MET A 234 -5.98 -14.23 8.91
C MET A 234 -7.15 -13.34 8.49
N PRO A 235 -7.24 -12.09 8.99
CA PRO A 235 -8.18 -11.11 8.47
C PRO A 235 -8.11 -11.04 6.93
N PRO A 236 -9.25 -10.90 6.24
CA PRO A 236 -9.28 -10.85 4.78
C PRO A 236 -8.51 -9.66 4.22
N LEU A 237 -8.56 -8.53 4.90
CA LEU A 237 -7.88 -7.31 4.52
C LEU A 237 -7.28 -6.65 5.77
N ILE A 238 -6.04 -6.19 5.64
CA ILE A 238 -5.32 -5.49 6.71
C ILE A 238 -4.72 -4.21 6.11
N THR A 239 -5.01 -3.08 6.74
CA THR A 239 -4.27 -1.82 6.51
C THR A 239 -3.12 -1.73 7.48
N VAL A 240 -1.95 -1.31 6.99
CA VAL A 240 -0.76 -1.02 7.78
C VAL A 240 -0.34 0.41 7.47
N PHE A 241 -0.06 1.20 8.50
CA PHE A 241 0.40 2.58 8.42
C PHE A 241 1.68 2.74 9.25
N SER A 242 2.73 3.31 8.67
CA SER A 242 4.08 3.29 9.26
C SER A 242 4.68 4.69 9.43
N ALA A 243 3.81 5.70 9.56
CA ALA A 243 4.16 7.09 9.84
C ALA A 243 3.55 7.52 11.19
N PRO A 244 4.24 7.33 12.33
CA PRO A 244 3.75 7.75 13.64
C PRO A 244 3.70 9.27 13.76
N ASN A 245 2.80 9.79 14.60
CA ASN A 245 2.51 11.23 14.73
C ASN A 245 2.44 11.95 13.37
N TYR A 246 1.66 11.38 12.45
CA TYR A 246 1.64 11.78 11.06
C TYR A 246 1.37 13.29 10.92
N CYS A 247 2.08 13.93 9.98
CA CYS A 247 2.03 15.38 9.75
C CYS A 247 2.23 16.22 11.04
N ASP A 248 2.99 15.72 12.02
CA ASP A 248 3.28 16.36 13.30
C ASP A 248 2.01 16.77 14.10
N SER A 249 0.87 16.13 13.85
CA SER A 249 -0.42 16.59 14.38
C SER A 249 -1.41 15.50 14.75
N TYR A 250 -1.31 14.31 14.16
CA TYR A 250 -2.30 13.25 14.36
C TYR A 250 -2.11 12.46 15.66
N ALA A 251 -0.89 12.47 16.24
CA ALA A 251 -0.56 11.82 17.52
C ALA A 251 -0.84 10.30 17.60
N ASN A 252 -0.88 9.63 16.45
CA ASN A 252 -0.86 8.16 16.30
C ASN A 252 0.50 7.54 16.63
#